data_AF-A0A7C1YDH3-F1
#
_entry.id   AF-A0A7C1YDH3-F1
#
_cell.length_a   1.000
_cell.length_b   1.000
_cell.length_c   1.000
_cell.angle_alpha   90.00
_cell.angle_beta   90.00
_cell.angle_gamma   90.00
#
_symmetry.space_group_name_H-M   'P 1'
#
loop_
_entity.id
_entity.type
_entity.pdbx_description
1 polymer ?
#
loop_
_entity_poly.entity_id
_entity_poly.type
_entity_poly.pdbx_seq_one_letter_code
_entity_poly.pdbx_strand_id
1 'polypeptide(L)'
;CNVHVADDLTAALSEVESAGLAGAIDVADTRRNGGCFYPRVIRGGTSGGQLSRHSWGVAIDINPRTNPFGGTPTMDPRVVDIFRRHGFAWGGTWVRADGMHFEWLGPRDPQTLSTPEDESG
;
A
#
# COMPACT_ATOMS: atom_id res chain seq x y z
N CYS A 1 12.99 2.46 1.05
CA CYS A 1 12.14 1.47 1.75
C CYS A 1 13.09 0.49 2.46
N ASN A 2 12.60 -0.37 3.36
CA ASN A 2 13.38 -1.53 3.82
C ASN A 2 13.80 -2.38 2.59
N VAL A 3 14.96 -3.05 2.62
CA VAL A 3 15.48 -3.78 1.44
C VAL A 3 14.53 -4.87 0.93
N HIS A 4 13.88 -5.63 1.81
CA HIS A 4 12.91 -6.65 1.40
C HIS A 4 11.63 -6.04 0.81
N VAL A 5 11.19 -4.92 1.39
CA VAL A 5 10.03 -4.17 0.87
C VAL A 5 10.38 -3.53 -0.47
N ALA A 6 11.63 -3.13 -0.69
CA ALA A 6 12.06 -2.54 -1.96
C ALA A 6 11.98 -3.56 -3.10
N ASP A 7 12.31 -4.83 -2.85
CA ASP A 7 12.19 -5.89 -3.86
C ASP A 7 10.73 -6.15 -4.23
N ASP A 8 9.86 -6.40 -3.24
CA ASP A 8 8.43 -6.66 -3.47
C ASP A 8 7.70 -5.43 -4.03
N LEU A 9 8.06 -4.23 -3.60
CA LEU A 9 7.55 -2.98 -4.17
C LEU A 9 7.98 -2.83 -5.63
N THR A 10 9.24 -3.16 -5.95
CA THR A 10 9.73 -3.11 -7.33
C THR A 10 8.96 -4.10 -8.19
N ALA A 11 8.75 -5.32 -7.72
CA ALA A 11 7.98 -6.34 -8.42
C ALA A 11 6.52 -5.89 -8.67
N ALA A 12 5.85 -5.33 -7.66
CA ALA A 12 4.50 -4.78 -7.80
C ALA A 12 4.44 -3.65 -8.84
N LEU A 13 5.38 -2.69 -8.78
CA LEU A 13 5.41 -1.56 -9.72
C LEU A 13 5.72 -2.02 -11.14
N SER A 14 6.64 -2.96 -11.33
CA SER A 14 6.92 -3.56 -12.64
C SER A 14 5.71 -4.29 -13.19
N GLU A 15 4.94 -4.98 -12.35
CA GLU A 15 3.71 -5.63 -12.79
C GLU A 15 2.62 -4.61 -13.18
N VAL A 16 2.45 -3.54 -12.40
CA VAL A 16 1.55 -2.40 -12.76
C VAL A 16 1.92 -1.83 -14.13
N GLU A 17 3.21 -1.62 -14.39
CA GLU A 17 3.69 -1.16 -15.70
C GLU A 17 3.36 -2.17 -16.81
N SER A 18 3.66 -3.46 -16.59
CA SER A 18 3.40 -4.53 -17.56
C SER A 18 1.91 -4.71 -17.89
N ALA A 19 1.03 -4.39 -16.94
CA ALA A 19 -0.42 -4.42 -17.10
C ALA A 19 -0.98 -3.18 -17.82
N GLY A 20 -0.13 -2.23 -18.23
CA GLY A 20 -0.55 -0.98 -18.88
C GLY A 20 -1.19 0.03 -17.92
N LEU A 21 -0.92 -0.11 -16.61
CA LEU A 21 -1.54 0.70 -15.55
C LEU A 21 -0.62 1.80 -15.02
N ALA A 22 0.53 2.05 -15.66
CA ALA A 22 1.48 3.08 -15.23
C ALA A 22 0.81 4.46 -15.03
N GLY A 23 -0.18 4.81 -15.86
CA GLY A 23 -0.94 6.07 -15.75
C GLY A 23 -1.84 6.18 -14.52
N ALA A 24 -2.10 5.07 -13.80
CA ALA A 24 -2.84 5.08 -12.54
C ALA A 24 -1.99 5.55 -11.34
N ILE A 25 -0.66 5.62 -11.50
CA ILE A 25 0.27 6.08 -10.48
C ILE A 25 0.89 7.42 -10.91
N ASP A 26 0.57 8.48 -10.18
CA ASP A 26 1.30 9.73 -10.26
C ASP A 26 2.63 9.58 -9.50
N VAL A 27 3.67 9.22 -10.24
CA VAL A 27 5.03 9.02 -9.72
C VAL A 27 5.58 10.30 -9.10
N ALA A 28 5.25 11.48 -9.65
CA ALA A 28 5.74 12.75 -9.14
C ALA A 28 5.11 13.07 -7.78
N ASP A 29 3.80 12.87 -7.64
CA ASP A 29 3.08 13.05 -6.38
C ASP A 29 3.52 12.03 -5.32
N THR A 30 3.61 10.76 -5.71
CA THR A 30 4.06 9.66 -4.83
C THR A 30 5.47 9.92 -4.28
N ARG A 31 6.40 10.40 -5.11
CA ARG A 31 7.77 10.75 -4.66
C ARG A 31 7.80 11.96 -3.74
N ARG A 32 6.97 12.97 -4.02
CA ARG A 32 7.00 14.26 -3.29
C ARG A 32 6.27 14.20 -1.95
N ASN A 33 5.15 13.50 -1.90
CA ASN A 33 4.20 13.56 -0.78
C ASN A 33 3.96 12.21 -0.11
N GLY A 34 4.39 11.11 -0.73
CA GLY A 34 4.09 9.77 -0.25
C GLY A 34 5.28 9.11 0.42
N GLY A 35 6.24 8.71 -0.41
CA GLY A 35 7.48 8.07 0.03
C GLY A 35 7.28 6.74 0.78
N CYS A 36 8.36 5.99 0.94
CA CYS A 36 8.35 4.74 1.70
C CYS A 36 8.77 4.87 3.17
N PHE A 37 9.47 5.96 3.47
CA PHE A 37 10.12 6.16 4.75
C PHE A 37 9.81 7.55 5.23
N TYR A 38 9.03 7.61 6.30
CA TYR A 38 8.69 8.83 7.00
C TYR A 38 8.47 8.47 8.47
N PRO A 39 9.50 8.59 9.33
CA PRO A 39 9.39 8.23 10.73
C PRO A 39 8.38 9.17 11.41
N ARG A 40 7.21 8.65 11.76
CA ARG A 40 6.14 9.39 12.43
C ARG A 40 5.30 8.47 13.32
N VAL A 41 4.73 9.02 14.38
CA VAL A 41 3.60 8.38 15.07
C VAL A 41 2.37 8.39 14.16
N ILE A 42 1.48 7.40 14.32
CA ILE A 42 0.19 7.38 13.62
C ILE A 42 -0.59 8.65 13.98
N ARG A 43 -1.14 9.36 12.97
CA ARG A 43 -1.98 10.54 13.20
C ARG A 43 -3.23 10.14 14.00
N GLY A 44 -3.40 10.69 15.20
CA GLY A 44 -4.57 10.46 16.05
C GLY A 44 -4.46 9.28 17.03
N GLY A 45 -3.28 8.67 17.20
CA GLY A 45 -3.07 7.66 18.24
C GLY A 45 -3.15 8.28 19.65
N THR A 46 -3.96 7.70 20.53
CA THR A 46 -4.03 8.06 21.96
C THR A 46 -2.68 7.85 22.66
N SER A 47 -2.52 8.55 23.79
CA SER A 47 -1.32 8.63 24.65
C SER A 47 -0.58 7.29 24.76
N GLY A 48 0.53 7.18 24.02
CA GLY A 48 1.30 5.93 23.87
C GLY A 48 1.94 5.77 22.48
N GLY A 49 1.44 6.47 21.46
CA GLY A 49 2.16 6.76 20.21
C GLY A 49 2.64 5.54 19.41
N GLN A 50 1.73 4.76 18.83
CA GLN A 50 2.11 3.69 17.90
C GLN A 50 2.89 4.29 16.71
N LEU A 51 4.05 3.71 16.39
CA LEU A 51 4.87 4.09 15.24
C LEU A 51 4.14 3.72 13.95
N SER A 52 4.11 4.64 12.98
CA SER A 52 3.63 4.36 11.64
C SER A 52 4.52 3.32 10.97
N ARG A 53 3.95 2.46 10.12
CA ARG A 53 4.71 1.51 9.28
C ARG A 53 5.71 2.18 8.33
N HIS A 54 5.48 3.45 7.99
CA HIS A 54 6.46 4.31 7.33
C HIS A 54 7.76 4.47 8.13
N SER A 55 7.72 4.34 9.46
CA SER A 55 8.91 4.40 10.33
C SER A 55 9.80 3.17 10.18
N TRP A 56 9.26 2.05 9.68
CA TRP A 56 9.99 0.81 9.43
C TRP A 56 10.36 0.62 7.95
N GLY A 57 9.96 1.56 7.10
CA GLY A 57 10.18 1.46 5.65
C GLY A 57 9.35 0.38 4.97
N VAL A 58 8.25 -0.06 5.61
CA VAL A 58 7.36 -1.15 5.14
C VAL A 58 6.02 -0.64 4.62
N ALA A 59 5.88 0.66 4.38
CA ALA A 59 4.70 1.25 3.77
C ALA A 59 5.08 2.18 2.63
N ILE A 60 4.15 2.44 1.73
CA ILE A 60 4.24 3.46 0.69
C ILE A 60 2.88 4.16 0.56
N ASP A 61 2.89 5.48 0.45
CA ASP A 61 1.69 6.26 0.16
C ASP A 61 1.70 6.62 -1.35
N ILE A 62 0.71 6.16 -2.12
CA ILE A 62 0.58 6.34 -3.58
C ILE A 62 -0.53 7.35 -3.90
N ASN A 63 -0.23 8.30 -4.78
CA ASN A 63 -1.10 9.42 -5.15
C ASN A 63 -1.70 10.21 -3.95
N PRO A 64 -0.91 10.63 -2.94
CA PRO A 64 -1.44 11.27 -1.73
C PRO A 64 -2.40 12.45 -1.96
N ARG A 65 -2.23 13.21 -3.04
CA ARG A 65 -3.07 14.38 -3.33
C ARG A 65 -4.47 14.01 -3.81
N THR A 66 -4.60 12.93 -4.59
CA THR A 66 -5.89 12.54 -5.18
C THR A 66 -6.55 11.41 -4.40
N ASN A 67 -5.79 10.72 -3.53
CA ASN A 67 -6.23 9.55 -2.80
C ASN A 67 -5.95 9.67 -1.27
N PRO A 68 -6.36 10.77 -0.60
CA PRO A 68 -5.86 11.10 0.73
C PRO A 68 -6.47 10.27 1.87
N PHE A 69 -5.79 10.26 3.02
CA PHE A 69 -6.33 9.74 4.28
C PHE A 69 -7.63 10.46 4.70
N GLY A 70 -8.66 9.67 4.99
CA GLY A 70 -10.01 10.13 5.34
C GLY A 70 -10.82 10.67 4.16
N GLY A 71 -10.29 10.64 2.93
CA GLY A 71 -11.04 10.94 1.71
C GLY A 71 -11.70 9.69 1.12
N THR A 72 -12.48 9.88 0.06
CA THR A 72 -12.97 8.77 -0.76
C THR A 72 -11.78 8.12 -1.49
N PRO A 73 -11.53 6.81 -1.32
CA PRO A 73 -10.43 6.14 -2.03
C PRO A 73 -10.67 6.15 -3.53
N THR A 74 -9.63 6.46 -4.30
CA THR A 74 -9.69 6.56 -5.78
C THR A 74 -8.67 5.68 -6.50
N MET A 75 -7.99 4.79 -5.78
CA MET A 75 -7.00 3.90 -6.40
C MET A 75 -7.67 2.94 -7.40
N ASP A 76 -7.05 2.72 -8.57
CA ASP A 76 -7.52 1.72 -9.53
C ASP A 76 -7.53 0.33 -8.84
N PRO A 77 -8.68 -0.37 -8.79
CA PRO A 77 -8.78 -1.66 -8.11
C PRO A 77 -7.76 -2.70 -8.63
N ARG A 78 -7.36 -2.62 -9.91
CA ARG A 78 -6.36 -3.52 -10.48
C ARG A 78 -4.96 -3.27 -9.91
N VAL A 79 -4.64 -2.00 -9.60
CA VAL A 79 -3.40 -1.66 -8.88
C VAL A 79 -3.45 -2.25 -7.47
N VAL A 80 -4.59 -2.13 -6.78
CA VAL A 80 -4.79 -2.73 -5.45
C VAL A 80 -4.57 -4.25 -5.50
N ASP A 81 -5.14 -4.93 -6.48
CA ASP A 81 -5.02 -6.38 -6.63
C ASP A 81 -3.59 -6.82 -6.95
N ILE A 82 -2.86 -6.09 -7.80
CA ILE A 82 -1.44 -6.35 -8.04
C ILE A 82 -0.66 -6.23 -6.72
N PHE A 83 -0.79 -5.11 -6.01
CA PHE A 83 -0.10 -4.90 -4.74
C PHE A 83 -0.42 -5.99 -3.70
N ARG A 84 -1.67 -6.46 -3.64
CA ARG A 84 -2.07 -7.59 -2.78
C ARG A 84 -1.35 -8.88 -3.12
N ARG A 85 -1.16 -9.19 -4.40
CA ARG A 85 -0.40 -10.39 -4.82
C ARG A 85 1.08 -10.32 -4.44
N HIS A 86 1.63 -9.12 -4.35
CA HIS A 86 3.00 -8.85 -3.86
C HIS A 86 3.08 -8.62 -2.34
N GLY A 87 2.06 -9.04 -1.58
CA GLY A 87 2.12 -9.04 -0.12
C GLY A 87 1.74 -7.73 0.57
N PHE A 88 1.18 -6.75 -0.16
CA PHE A 88 0.72 -5.50 0.44
C PHE A 88 -0.76 -5.56 0.84
N ALA A 89 -1.09 -5.01 2.01
CA ALA A 89 -2.45 -4.59 2.33
C ALA A 89 -2.67 -3.15 1.86
N TRP A 90 -3.94 -2.81 1.63
CA TRP A 90 -4.36 -1.48 1.19
C TRP A 90 -5.28 -0.84 2.22
N GLY A 91 -5.02 0.43 2.55
CA GLY A 91 -5.74 1.17 3.58
C GLY A 91 -7.12 1.69 3.16
N GLY A 92 -7.48 1.61 1.88
CA GLY A 92 -8.74 2.16 1.37
C GLY A 92 -10.01 1.52 1.96
N THR A 93 -9.92 0.32 2.54
CA THR A 93 -11.05 -0.38 3.17
C THR A 93 -11.09 -0.27 4.69
N TRP A 94 -10.20 0.53 5.30
CA TRP A 94 -10.18 0.72 6.75
C TRP A 94 -11.35 1.58 7.24
N VAL A 95 -11.69 1.48 8.54
CA VAL A 95 -12.76 2.26 9.19
C VAL A 95 -12.65 3.75 8.90
N ARG A 96 -11.42 4.27 8.96
CA ARG A 96 -11.08 5.54 8.36
C ARG A 96 -10.17 5.25 7.18
N ALA A 97 -10.75 5.31 5.99
CA ALA A 97 -10.07 4.94 4.77
C ALA A 97 -8.76 5.71 4.61
N ASP A 98 -7.70 5.00 4.24
CA ASP A 98 -6.41 5.56 3.85
C ASP A 98 -6.10 5.13 2.42
N GLY A 99 -6.69 5.84 1.46
CA GLY A 99 -6.64 5.43 0.07
C GLY A 99 -5.23 5.35 -0.49
N MET A 100 -4.32 6.25 -0.09
CA MET A 100 -2.94 6.27 -0.56
C MET A 100 -2.11 5.13 0.03
N HIS A 101 -2.51 4.57 1.17
CA HIS A 101 -1.63 3.75 1.98
C HIS A 101 -1.59 2.28 1.52
N PHE A 102 -0.38 1.81 1.25
CA PHE A 102 -0.07 0.39 1.12
C PHE A 102 0.97 0.00 2.18
N GLU A 103 0.72 -1.10 2.87
CA GLU A 103 1.65 -1.64 3.86
C GLU A 103 2.00 -3.09 3.55
N TRP A 104 3.30 -3.39 3.56
CA TRP A 104 3.82 -4.72 3.31
C TRP A 104 3.58 -5.62 4.53
N LEU A 105 2.94 -6.76 4.31
CA LEU A 105 2.64 -7.76 5.33
C LEU A 105 3.64 -8.93 5.34
N GLY A 106 4.48 -9.03 4.32
CA GLY A 106 5.39 -10.15 4.09
C GLY A 106 5.20 -10.78 2.71
N PRO A 107 6.09 -11.68 2.30
CA PRO A 107 5.97 -12.42 1.05
C PRO A 107 4.65 -13.21 1.05
N ARG A 108 3.90 -13.14 -0.05
CA ARG A 108 2.77 -14.05 -0.28
C ARG A 108 3.18 -15.13 -1.26
N ASP A 109 2.85 -16.37 -0.92
CA ASP A 109 3.02 -17.49 -1.84
C ASP A 109 1.97 -17.38 -2.97
N PRO A 110 2.39 -17.29 -4.25
CA PRO A 110 1.47 -17.27 -5.39
C PRO A 110 0.49 -18.44 -5.43
N GLN A 111 0.82 -19.58 -4.80
CA GLN A 111 -0.04 -20.77 -4.71
C GLN A 111 -1.21 -20.61 -3.73
N THR A 112 -1.15 -19.63 -2.83
CA THR A 112 -2.22 -19.37 -1.83
C THR A 112 -3.32 -18.43 -2.36
N LEU A 113 -3.17 -17.90 -3.58
CA LEU A 113 -4.14 -17.00 -4.21
C LEU A 113 -5.25 -17.73 -5.01
N SER A 114 -5.19 -19.06 -5.08
CA SER A 114 -6.11 -19.89 -5.87
C SER A 114 -7.19 -20.64 -5.08
N THR A 115 -7.35 -20.39 -3.78
CA THR A 115 -8.40 -21.06 -2.99
C THR A 115 -9.41 -20.05 -2.44
N PRO A 116 -10.62 -19.93 -3.02
CA PRO A 116 -11.74 -19.29 -2.37
C PRO A 116 -12.37 -20.27 -1.37
N GLU A 117 -11.71 -20.48 -0.23
CA GLU A 117 -12.23 -21.31 0.87
C GLU A 117 -11.80 -20.73 2.23
N ASP A 118 -12.35 -19.58 2.64
CA ASP A 118 -12.51 -19.29 4.09
C ASP A 118 -13.55 -18.18 4.37
N GLU A 119 -14.79 -18.36 3.89
CA GLU A 119 -15.96 -17.60 4.38
C GLU A 119 -17.06 -18.60 4.76
N SER A 120 -16.75 -19.47 5.73
CA SER A 120 -17.74 -20.27 6.45
C SER A 120 -17.17 -20.81 7.77
N GLY A 121 -17.22 -19.97 8.80
CA GLY A 121 -17.05 -20.31 10.21
C GLY A 121 -17.99 -19.51 11.08
#